data_AF-A0A166ALP9-F1
#
_entry.id   AF-A0A166ALP9-F1
#
_cell.length_a   1.000
_cell.length_b   1.000
_cell.length_c   1.000
_cell.angle_alpha   90.00
_cell.angle_beta   90.00
_cell.angle_gamma   90.00
#
_symmetry.space_group_name_H-M   'P 1'
#
loop_
_entity.id
_entity.type
_entity.pdbx_description
1 polymer ?
#
loop_
_entity_poly.entity_id
_entity_poly.type
_entity_poly.pdbx_seq_one_letter_code
_entity_poly.pdbx_strand_id
1 'polypeptide(L)'
;MRRKYRICGLTSQATRELTFLVDERGTAKSVVEYFRETYGFGIQHTQWPCLQVGNPQRPNYLPMEVCKIVEGQRYSKRLNERQITALLKVTCQRPGERENDITRTVRHNAYDEDPYAKEFGIRISDKLASIEARILPPPWLKYHETGREKDCLPQVGQWNMMNKKMVNGGIVNTWICVNFARNVQESAARGFCHELAQMCMVSGMQFNPEPVLPAFSARPDQVERVLKARFKEAISKVPKKELDLLIVILPDNNGSLYGDIKRICETDLGIISQCCLAKHVFRMSKQYLANVTLKINVKVGGRNTVLVDALSRRIPLVSDRPTIIFGADVTHPHPGEDSSPSIAAVVASQDWPEITKYAGLVCAQSHRQELIQDLFKTWQDPTRGTVTGGMIKDGVSEGQFYQVLLFELDAIRKACASLEPHYQPPVTFVVVQKRHHTRLFANNHNDRHQVDRSGNILPGTVVDSKICHPTEFDFYLCSHAGIQGTSRPAHYHVLWDENKFSADGLQSLTNNLCYTYARCTRSVSIVPPAYYAHLAAFRARFYMEPNTSDSSSMTSGAAAGRGGMGVGRSTRGLANAAVRPLPALKENVKRVMFYC
;
A
#
# COMPACT_ATOMS: atom_id res chain seq x y z
N MET A 1 -3.78 19.99 -43.14
CA MET A 1 -3.32 19.44 -41.84
C MET A 1 -4.32 19.82 -40.76
N ARG A 2 -4.80 18.89 -39.91
CA ARG A 2 -5.71 19.24 -38.78
C ARG A 2 -4.89 19.85 -37.63
N ARG A 3 -5.31 21.01 -37.13
CA ARG A 3 -4.64 21.68 -36.00
C ARG A 3 -4.90 20.90 -34.69
N LYS A 4 -3.88 20.79 -33.85
CA LYS A 4 -3.96 20.17 -32.51
C LYS A 4 -3.75 21.24 -31.46
N TYR A 5 -4.55 21.21 -30.39
CA TYR A 5 -4.53 22.21 -29.33
C TYR A 5 -4.61 21.54 -27.95
N ARG A 6 -3.93 22.12 -26.96
CA ARG A 6 -4.14 21.80 -25.53
C ARG A 6 -5.21 22.73 -24.98
N ILE A 7 -6.23 22.15 -24.35
CA ILE A 7 -7.30 22.89 -23.67
C ILE A 7 -6.73 23.48 -22.37
N CYS A 8 -6.92 24.78 -22.15
CA CYS A 8 -6.56 25.46 -20.90
C CYS A 8 -7.77 25.72 -19.99
N GLY A 9 -8.98 25.77 -20.55
CA GLY A 9 -10.22 25.96 -19.78
C GLY A 9 -11.49 25.86 -20.61
N LEU A 10 -12.61 26.15 -19.97
CA LEU A 10 -13.92 26.37 -20.61
C LEU A 10 -14.31 27.83 -20.42
N THR A 11 -15.03 28.42 -21.38
CA THR A 11 -15.58 29.76 -21.20
C THR A 11 -16.72 29.76 -20.18
N SER A 12 -16.85 30.86 -19.43
CA SER A 12 -17.98 31.08 -18.52
C SER A 12 -19.29 31.42 -19.25
N GLN A 13 -19.17 32.01 -20.44
CA GLN A 13 -20.29 32.39 -21.30
C GLN A 13 -20.59 31.31 -22.36
N ALA A 14 -21.83 31.30 -22.84
CA ALA A 14 -22.27 30.47 -23.95
C ALA A 14 -21.67 30.95 -25.29
N THR A 15 -21.50 30.03 -26.24
CA THR A 15 -20.89 30.32 -27.56
C THR A 15 -21.62 31.43 -28.33
N ARG A 16 -22.94 31.59 -28.17
CA ARG A 16 -23.74 32.69 -28.75
C ARG A 16 -23.41 34.09 -28.21
N GLU A 17 -22.97 34.17 -26.95
CA GLU A 17 -22.66 35.43 -26.25
C GLU A 17 -21.16 35.77 -26.35
N LEU A 18 -20.35 34.81 -26.79
CA LEU A 18 -18.90 34.90 -26.77
C LEU A 18 -18.41 35.65 -28.01
N THR A 19 -17.76 36.80 -27.77
CA THR A 19 -17.11 37.62 -28.79
C THR A 19 -15.59 37.62 -28.61
N PHE A 20 -14.87 37.88 -29.71
CA PHE A 20 -13.42 38.04 -29.70
C PHE A 20 -12.98 39.05 -30.75
N LEU A 21 -11.78 39.61 -30.58
CA LEU A 21 -11.18 40.52 -31.54
C LEU A 21 -10.55 39.72 -32.69
N VAL A 22 -11.00 39.96 -33.91
CA VAL A 22 -10.56 39.26 -35.12
C VAL A 22 -9.24 39.83 -35.67
N ASP A 23 -8.98 41.11 -35.40
CA ASP A 23 -7.80 41.85 -35.86
C ASP A 23 -7.24 42.78 -34.76
N GLU A 24 -6.07 43.36 -35.04
CA GLU A 24 -5.44 44.37 -34.15
C GLU A 24 -6.05 45.77 -34.32
N ARG A 25 -7.05 45.94 -35.19
CA ARG A 25 -7.82 47.18 -35.37
C ARG A 25 -9.03 47.25 -34.43
N GLY A 26 -9.32 46.18 -33.70
CA GLY A 26 -10.37 46.12 -32.68
C GLY A 26 -11.71 45.59 -33.18
N THR A 27 -11.77 44.96 -34.35
CA THR A 27 -13.01 44.39 -34.89
C THR A 27 -13.47 43.20 -34.03
N ALA A 28 -14.46 43.42 -33.17
CA ALA A 28 -15.09 42.38 -32.37
C ALA A 28 -16.14 41.61 -33.18
N LYS A 29 -16.15 40.27 -33.06
CA LYS A 29 -17.11 39.39 -33.74
C LYS A 29 -17.54 38.26 -32.82
N SER A 30 -18.77 37.77 -32.94
CA SER A 30 -19.19 36.56 -32.20
C SER A 30 -18.52 35.31 -32.79
N VAL A 31 -18.33 34.30 -31.94
CA VAL A 31 -17.82 32.99 -32.41
C VAL A 31 -18.79 32.34 -33.41
N VAL A 32 -20.10 32.55 -33.26
CA VAL A 32 -21.12 32.01 -34.18
C VAL A 32 -21.01 32.63 -35.58
N GLU A 33 -20.92 33.95 -35.68
CA GLU A 33 -20.75 34.65 -36.97
C GLU A 33 -19.41 34.30 -37.62
N TYR A 34 -18.32 34.27 -36.83
CA TYR A 34 -17.01 33.90 -37.33
C TYR A 34 -16.99 32.48 -37.94
N PHE A 35 -17.56 31.48 -37.26
CA PHE A 35 -17.60 30.12 -37.82
C PHE A 35 -18.54 29.98 -39.02
N ARG A 36 -19.65 30.73 -39.04
CA ARG A 36 -20.58 30.75 -40.18
C ARG A 36 -19.93 31.37 -41.42
N GLU A 37 -19.28 32.51 -41.30
CA GLU A 37 -18.70 33.22 -42.44
C GLU A 37 -17.34 32.66 -42.88
N THR A 38 -16.44 32.34 -41.94
CA THR A 38 -15.07 31.89 -42.27
C THR A 38 -15.00 30.42 -42.66
N TYR A 39 -15.89 29.57 -42.12
CA TYR A 39 -15.86 28.12 -42.34
C TYR A 39 -17.15 27.53 -42.92
N GLY A 40 -18.17 28.35 -43.21
CA GLY A 40 -19.48 27.87 -43.65
C GLY A 40 -20.22 27.02 -42.60
N PHE A 41 -19.80 27.07 -41.33
CA PHE A 41 -20.26 26.14 -40.30
C PHE A 41 -21.30 26.77 -39.38
N GLY A 42 -22.55 26.32 -39.48
CA GLY A 42 -23.64 26.69 -38.58
C GLY A 42 -23.58 25.91 -37.27
N ILE A 43 -23.00 26.51 -36.22
CA ILE A 43 -23.00 25.98 -34.85
C ILE A 43 -24.44 25.75 -34.38
N GLN A 44 -24.78 24.54 -33.91
CA GLN A 44 -26.14 24.18 -33.48
C GLN A 44 -26.34 24.42 -31.98
N HIS A 45 -25.43 23.88 -31.16
CA HIS A 45 -25.44 23.96 -29.71
C HIS A 45 -24.80 25.26 -29.19
N THR A 46 -25.32 26.39 -29.67
CA THR A 46 -24.80 27.74 -29.35
C THR A 46 -24.89 28.11 -27.86
N GLN A 47 -25.66 27.35 -27.07
CA GLN A 47 -25.76 27.45 -25.61
C GLN A 47 -24.60 26.80 -24.85
N TRP A 48 -23.77 25.97 -25.49
CA TRP A 48 -22.61 25.36 -24.84
C TRP A 48 -21.45 26.37 -24.72
N PRO A 49 -20.57 26.25 -23.71
CA PRO A 49 -19.33 27.03 -23.65
C PRO A 49 -18.35 26.57 -24.73
N CYS A 50 -17.42 27.45 -25.09
CA CYS A 50 -16.29 27.11 -25.95
C CYS A 50 -15.14 26.50 -25.13
N LEU A 51 -14.32 25.70 -25.80
CA LEU A 51 -13.00 25.31 -25.32
C LEU A 51 -12.06 26.51 -25.47
N GLN A 52 -11.40 26.89 -24.38
CA GLN A 52 -10.32 27.88 -24.39
C GLN A 52 -9.01 27.15 -24.69
N VAL A 53 -8.28 27.60 -25.72
CA VAL A 53 -7.00 27.00 -26.15
C VAL A 53 -5.94 28.05 -26.46
N GLY A 54 -4.67 27.67 -26.39
CA GLY A 54 -3.54 28.57 -26.68
C GLY A 54 -3.05 29.35 -25.47
N ASN A 55 -2.61 30.59 -25.67
CA ASN A 55 -2.08 31.44 -24.60
C ASN A 55 -3.24 31.97 -23.72
N PRO A 56 -3.21 31.80 -22.39
CA PRO A 56 -4.22 32.38 -21.50
C PRO A 56 -4.43 33.90 -21.65
N GLN A 57 -3.42 34.65 -22.10
CA GLN A 57 -3.49 36.11 -22.32
C GLN A 57 -4.11 36.52 -23.68
N ARG A 58 -4.06 35.62 -24.68
CA ARG A 58 -4.72 35.77 -25.99
C ARG A 58 -5.39 34.42 -26.32
N PRO A 59 -6.53 34.10 -25.67
CA PRO A 59 -7.18 32.81 -25.84
C PRO A 59 -7.84 32.68 -27.22
N ASN A 60 -7.69 31.51 -27.84
CA ASN A 60 -8.54 31.11 -28.95
C ASN A 60 -9.74 30.34 -28.41
N TYR A 61 -10.92 30.63 -28.94
CA TYR A 61 -12.17 29.97 -28.58
C TYR A 61 -12.58 28.98 -29.66
N LEU A 62 -12.75 27.71 -29.29
CA LEU A 62 -13.22 26.66 -30.19
C LEU A 62 -14.57 26.10 -29.70
N PRO A 63 -15.63 26.16 -30.51
CA PRO A 63 -16.88 25.46 -30.21
C PRO A 63 -16.64 23.97 -29.99
N MET A 64 -17.31 23.37 -29.02
CA MET A 64 -17.12 21.94 -28.71
C MET A 64 -17.45 21.02 -29.91
N GLU A 65 -18.43 21.41 -30.73
CA GLU A 65 -18.89 20.67 -31.91
C GLU A 65 -17.80 20.44 -32.96
N VAL A 66 -16.89 21.40 -33.15
CA VAL A 66 -15.82 21.33 -34.16
C VAL A 66 -14.57 20.61 -33.64
N CYS A 67 -14.60 20.14 -32.39
CA CYS A 67 -13.46 19.55 -31.70
C CYS A 67 -13.57 18.03 -31.57
N LYS A 68 -12.44 17.33 -31.72
CA LYS A 68 -12.30 15.91 -31.37
C LYS A 68 -11.11 15.71 -30.45
N ILE A 69 -11.25 14.83 -29.47
CA ILE A 69 -10.13 14.44 -28.59
C ILE A 69 -9.09 13.71 -29.43
N VAL A 70 -7.82 14.12 -29.35
CA VAL A 70 -6.71 13.50 -30.08
C VAL A 70 -6.43 12.11 -29.49
N GLU A 71 -6.21 11.12 -30.36
CA GLU A 71 -5.86 9.75 -29.98
C GLU A 71 -4.46 9.67 -29.34
N GLY A 72 -4.17 8.54 -28.69
CA GLY A 72 -2.87 8.30 -28.03
C GLY A 72 -2.64 9.07 -26.72
N GLN A 73 -3.61 9.84 -26.22
CA GLN A 73 -3.50 10.57 -24.96
C GLN A 73 -3.71 9.65 -23.74
N ARG A 74 -2.65 9.42 -22.96
CA ARG A 74 -2.71 8.65 -21.71
C ARG A 74 -3.56 9.38 -20.66
N TYR A 75 -4.57 8.70 -20.12
CA TYR A 75 -5.31 9.17 -18.95
C TYR A 75 -4.42 9.09 -17.69
N SER A 76 -4.15 10.23 -17.06
CA SER A 76 -3.24 10.34 -15.91
C SER A 76 -3.92 10.45 -14.55
N LYS A 77 -5.22 10.78 -14.50
CA LYS A 77 -5.98 10.94 -13.25
C LYS A 77 -6.36 9.58 -12.65
N ARG A 78 -6.73 9.58 -11.36
CA ARG A 78 -7.25 8.40 -10.68
C ARG A 78 -8.59 7.95 -11.29
N LEU A 79 -8.68 6.67 -11.65
CA LEU A 79 -9.93 6.03 -12.04
C LEU A 79 -10.86 5.83 -10.83
N ASN A 80 -12.16 5.97 -11.02
CA ASN A 80 -13.15 5.64 -9.99
C ASN A 80 -13.32 4.12 -9.83
N GLU A 81 -13.97 3.66 -8.75
CA GLU A 81 -14.10 2.21 -8.46
C GLU A 81 -14.77 1.41 -9.57
N ARG A 82 -15.76 2.00 -10.28
CA ARG A 82 -16.43 1.34 -11.41
C ARG A 82 -15.48 1.17 -12.59
N GLN A 83 -14.71 2.22 -12.91
CA GLN A 83 -13.68 2.19 -13.95
C GLN A 83 -12.53 1.22 -13.62
N ILE A 84 -12.06 1.21 -12.36
CA ILE A 84 -11.05 0.24 -11.89
C ILE A 84 -11.60 -1.18 -12.02
N THR A 85 -12.84 -1.43 -11.60
CA THR A 85 -13.47 -2.76 -11.71
C THR A 85 -13.63 -3.20 -13.17
N ALA A 86 -14.03 -2.30 -14.07
CA ALA A 86 -14.12 -2.57 -15.50
C ALA A 86 -12.73 -2.86 -16.10
N LEU A 87 -11.72 -2.04 -15.79
CA LEU A 87 -10.34 -2.24 -16.25
C LEU A 87 -9.80 -3.58 -15.76
N LEU A 88 -9.97 -3.92 -14.47
CA LEU A 88 -9.54 -5.20 -13.91
C LEU A 88 -10.23 -6.39 -14.59
N LYS A 89 -11.51 -6.29 -14.96
CA LYS A 89 -12.20 -7.35 -15.72
C LYS A 89 -11.60 -7.56 -17.11
N VAL A 90 -11.14 -6.50 -17.78
CA VAL A 90 -10.59 -6.56 -19.14
C VAL A 90 -9.10 -6.93 -19.15
N THR A 91 -8.32 -6.48 -18.17
CA THR A 91 -6.86 -6.68 -18.13
C THR A 91 -6.41 -7.95 -17.38
N CYS A 92 -7.32 -8.63 -16.68
CA CYS A 92 -6.99 -9.79 -15.87
C CYS A 92 -7.01 -11.08 -16.68
N GLN A 93 -5.85 -11.41 -17.25
CA GLN A 93 -5.61 -12.55 -18.12
C GLN A 93 -5.05 -13.73 -17.33
N ARG A 94 -5.55 -14.94 -17.59
CA ARG A 94 -4.98 -16.18 -17.03
C ARG A 94 -3.58 -16.45 -17.62
N PRO A 95 -2.75 -17.29 -16.99
CA PRO A 95 -1.36 -17.50 -17.39
C PRO A 95 -1.19 -17.91 -18.87
N GLY A 96 -1.91 -18.93 -19.33
CA GLY A 96 -1.85 -19.34 -20.75
C GLY A 96 -2.37 -18.27 -21.73
N GLU A 97 -3.38 -17.47 -21.37
CA GLU A 97 -3.84 -16.34 -22.19
C GLU A 97 -2.75 -15.27 -22.29
N ARG A 98 -2.12 -14.94 -21.14
CA ARG A 98 -1.06 -13.96 -21.02
C ARG A 98 0.20 -14.36 -21.79
N GLU A 99 0.57 -15.64 -21.72
CA GLU A 99 1.69 -16.23 -22.45
C GLU A 99 1.46 -16.15 -23.96
N ASN A 100 0.28 -16.55 -24.42
CA ASN A 100 -0.12 -16.46 -25.83
C ASN A 100 -0.12 -15.03 -26.35
N ASP A 101 -0.57 -14.06 -25.56
CA ASP A 101 -0.54 -12.64 -25.95
C ASP A 101 0.88 -12.07 -26.02
N ILE A 102 1.79 -12.49 -25.12
CA ILE A 102 3.22 -12.13 -25.20
C ILE A 102 3.83 -12.69 -26.48
N THR A 103 3.65 -13.99 -26.75
CA THR A 103 4.16 -14.65 -27.96
C THR A 103 3.58 -14.04 -29.24
N ARG A 104 2.28 -13.70 -29.25
CA ARG A 104 1.65 -13.00 -30.39
C ARG A 104 2.24 -11.61 -30.59
N THR A 105 2.53 -10.88 -29.52
CA THR A 105 3.15 -9.53 -29.59
C THR A 105 4.56 -9.60 -30.14
N VAL A 106 5.39 -10.56 -29.68
CA VAL A 106 6.76 -10.75 -30.21
C VAL A 106 6.73 -11.06 -31.70
N ARG A 107 5.86 -11.97 -32.14
CA ARG A 107 5.68 -12.30 -33.56
C ARG A 107 5.14 -11.15 -34.40
N HIS A 108 4.19 -10.38 -33.88
CA HIS A 108 3.64 -9.21 -34.57
C HIS A 108 4.66 -8.10 -34.77
N ASN A 109 5.56 -7.89 -33.80
CA ASN A 109 6.60 -6.89 -33.87
C ASN A 109 7.75 -7.27 -34.81
N ALA A 110 7.85 -8.56 -35.20
CA ALA A 110 8.82 -9.08 -36.18
C ALA A 110 10.24 -8.53 -35.99
N TYR A 111 10.79 -8.60 -34.77
CA TYR A 111 12.07 -7.95 -34.44
C TYR A 111 13.26 -8.42 -35.31
N ASP A 112 13.25 -9.66 -35.80
CA ASP A 112 14.27 -10.16 -36.74
C ASP A 112 14.14 -9.53 -38.15
N GLU A 113 13.06 -8.81 -38.44
CA GLU A 113 12.88 -8.02 -39.67
C GLU A 113 13.35 -6.56 -39.51
N ASP A 114 13.49 -6.06 -38.27
CA ASP A 114 13.85 -4.67 -37.95
C ASP A 114 15.22 -4.29 -38.58
N PRO A 115 15.30 -3.19 -39.36
CA PRO A 115 16.53 -2.81 -40.04
C PRO A 115 17.65 -2.42 -39.07
N TYR A 116 17.33 -1.84 -37.92
CA TYR A 116 18.30 -1.49 -36.89
C TYR A 116 18.79 -2.74 -36.15
N ALA A 117 17.91 -3.69 -35.82
CA ALA A 117 18.33 -4.94 -35.19
C ALA A 117 19.34 -5.69 -36.09
N LYS A 118 19.08 -5.76 -37.40
CA LYS A 118 19.98 -6.35 -38.40
C LYS A 118 21.33 -5.64 -38.49
N GLU A 119 21.32 -4.30 -38.56
CA GLU A 119 22.55 -3.49 -38.64
C GLU A 119 23.49 -3.73 -37.45
N PHE A 120 22.92 -3.90 -36.25
CA PHE A 120 23.68 -4.21 -35.03
C PHE A 120 23.93 -5.72 -34.82
N GLY A 121 23.57 -6.58 -35.77
CA GLY A 121 23.76 -8.04 -35.69
C GLY A 121 22.92 -8.75 -34.62
N ILE A 122 21.89 -8.07 -34.10
CA ILE A 122 21.01 -8.56 -33.03
C ILE A 122 20.00 -9.55 -33.64
N ARG A 123 19.82 -10.70 -32.97
CA ARG A 123 18.83 -11.73 -33.32
C ARG A 123 17.98 -12.06 -32.09
N ILE A 124 16.65 -12.10 -32.23
CA ILE A 124 15.72 -12.19 -31.09
C ILE A 124 14.82 -13.42 -31.28
N SER A 125 14.97 -14.40 -30.38
CA SER A 125 14.13 -15.60 -30.37
C SER A 125 12.63 -15.28 -30.24
N ASP A 126 11.80 -15.86 -31.13
CA ASP A 126 10.33 -15.82 -31.03
C ASP A 126 9.77 -16.71 -29.90
N LYS A 127 10.62 -17.57 -29.33
CA LYS A 127 10.30 -18.48 -28.23
C LYS A 127 10.72 -17.90 -26.88
N LEU A 128 9.89 -18.13 -25.87
CA LEU A 128 10.20 -17.85 -24.47
C LEU A 128 11.40 -18.67 -23.99
N ALA A 129 12.18 -18.10 -23.06
CA ALA A 129 13.32 -18.77 -22.46
C ALA A 129 12.85 -19.95 -21.58
N SER A 130 13.33 -21.16 -21.89
CA SER A 130 13.07 -22.36 -21.08
C SER A 130 14.07 -22.47 -19.93
N ILE A 131 13.53 -22.47 -18.72
CA ILE A 131 14.29 -22.45 -17.46
C ILE A 131 13.93 -23.67 -16.60
N GLU A 132 14.87 -24.07 -15.77
CA GLU A 132 14.59 -25.03 -14.70
C GLU A 132 14.21 -24.23 -13.44
N ALA A 133 13.23 -24.74 -12.70
CA ALA A 133 12.72 -24.12 -11.49
C ALA A 133 12.51 -25.20 -10.43
N ARG A 134 12.76 -24.85 -9.17
CA ARG A 134 12.56 -25.75 -8.02
C ARG A 134 11.29 -25.34 -7.30
N ILE A 135 10.59 -26.27 -6.65
CA ILE A 135 9.40 -25.95 -5.83
C ILE A 135 9.77 -26.23 -4.37
N LEU A 136 9.97 -25.17 -3.60
CA LEU A 136 10.27 -25.25 -2.18
C LEU A 136 9.07 -25.80 -1.40
N PRO A 137 9.27 -26.74 -0.46
CA PRO A 137 8.17 -27.27 0.34
C PRO A 137 7.55 -26.17 1.23
N PRO A 138 6.25 -26.22 1.52
CA PRO A 138 5.64 -25.35 2.51
C PRO A 138 6.12 -25.73 3.92
N PRO A 139 6.31 -24.76 4.84
CA PRO A 139 6.70 -25.05 6.22
C PRO A 139 5.54 -25.65 7.01
N TRP A 140 5.87 -26.41 8.05
CA TRP A 140 4.89 -26.78 9.08
C TRP A 140 4.56 -25.60 9.99
N LEU A 141 3.26 -25.33 10.15
CA LEU A 141 2.72 -24.25 10.95
C LEU A 141 2.18 -24.76 12.28
N LYS A 142 2.64 -24.16 13.37
CA LYS A 142 2.19 -24.47 14.73
C LYS A 142 0.96 -23.65 15.11
N TYR A 143 0.07 -24.30 15.84
CA TYR A 143 -1.12 -23.80 16.51
C TYR A 143 -1.15 -24.33 17.96
N HIS A 144 -2.09 -23.86 18.77
CA HIS A 144 -2.14 -24.18 20.20
C HIS A 144 -2.57 -25.64 20.46
N GLU A 145 -1.95 -26.29 21.45
CA GLU A 145 -2.16 -27.71 21.79
C GLU A 145 -3.60 -28.06 22.19
N THR A 146 -4.41 -27.09 22.65
CA THR A 146 -5.84 -27.30 22.96
C THR A 146 -6.78 -27.10 21.76
N GLY A 147 -6.23 -26.94 20.55
CA GLY A 147 -6.94 -27.14 19.29
C GLY A 147 -7.03 -28.64 18.95
N ARG A 148 -8.00 -29.02 18.11
CA ARG A 148 -8.06 -30.40 17.57
C ARG A 148 -6.97 -30.66 16.52
N GLU A 149 -6.51 -29.60 15.86
CA GLU A 149 -5.37 -29.62 14.95
C GLU A 149 -4.31 -28.64 15.48
N LYS A 150 -3.17 -29.18 15.90
CA LYS A 150 -2.08 -28.43 16.53
C LYS A 150 -0.94 -28.06 15.57
N ASP A 151 -0.75 -28.87 14.54
CA ASP A 151 0.28 -28.70 13.51
C ASP A 151 -0.43 -28.77 12.15
N CYS A 152 -0.12 -27.85 11.24
CA CYS A 152 -0.80 -27.72 9.95
C CYS A 152 0.22 -27.60 8.82
N LEU A 153 0.06 -28.40 7.75
CA LEU A 153 0.85 -28.28 6.53
C LEU A 153 0.01 -27.61 5.41
N PRO A 154 0.32 -26.35 5.04
CA PRO A 154 -0.40 -25.62 4.00
C PRO A 154 -0.46 -26.36 2.67
N GLN A 155 -1.62 -26.32 2.02
CA GLN A 155 -1.85 -26.94 0.71
C GLN A 155 -1.96 -25.85 -0.35
N VAL A 156 -1.05 -25.85 -1.35
CA VAL A 156 -0.97 -24.82 -2.40
C VAL A 156 -1.02 -23.41 -1.79
N GLY A 157 -0.14 -23.16 -0.82
CA GLY A 157 0.00 -21.87 -0.13
C GLY A 157 -1.20 -21.45 0.73
N GLN A 158 -2.10 -22.38 1.09
CA GLN A 158 -3.39 -22.07 1.74
C GLN A 158 -3.69 -23.02 2.90
N TRP A 159 -4.32 -22.49 3.94
CA TRP A 159 -4.90 -23.25 5.05
C TRP A 159 -6.10 -22.48 5.62
N ASN A 160 -6.67 -22.93 6.74
CA ASN A 160 -7.77 -22.26 7.42
C ASN A 160 -7.72 -22.50 8.94
N MET A 161 -8.48 -21.71 9.69
CA MET A 161 -8.57 -21.77 11.16
C MET A 161 -9.51 -22.87 11.70
N MET A 162 -10.15 -23.69 10.85
CA MET A 162 -11.03 -24.75 11.36
C MET A 162 -10.20 -25.74 12.20
N ASN A 163 -10.81 -26.22 13.30
CA ASN A 163 -10.20 -27.13 14.28
C ASN A 163 -8.96 -26.60 15.03
N LYS A 164 -8.54 -25.35 14.79
CA LYS A 164 -7.31 -24.76 15.35
C LYS A 164 -7.63 -23.67 16.37
N LYS A 165 -6.69 -23.45 17.30
CA LYS A 165 -6.64 -22.27 18.18
C LYS A 165 -5.31 -21.56 18.00
N MET A 166 -5.33 -20.24 18.01
CA MET A 166 -4.16 -19.38 17.83
C MET A 166 -3.09 -19.68 18.88
N VAL A 167 -1.81 -19.71 18.48
CA VAL A 167 -0.67 -20.09 19.36
C VAL A 167 -0.65 -19.30 20.66
N ASN A 168 -0.94 -18.00 20.58
CA ASN A 168 -1.15 -17.15 21.74
C ASN A 168 -2.37 -16.26 21.47
N GLY A 169 -3.46 -16.52 22.18
CA GLY A 169 -4.64 -15.67 22.18
C GLY A 169 -4.45 -14.47 23.11
N GLY A 170 -4.46 -13.27 22.54
CA GLY A 170 -4.46 -12.03 23.29
C GLY A 170 -5.72 -11.84 24.12
N ILE A 171 -5.63 -10.94 25.09
CA ILE A 171 -6.65 -10.70 26.10
C ILE A 171 -7.40 -9.40 25.75
N VAL A 172 -8.73 -9.44 25.76
CA VAL A 172 -9.63 -8.29 25.57
C VAL A 172 -10.70 -8.35 26.64
N ASN A 173 -10.46 -7.69 27.77
CA ASN A 173 -11.38 -7.58 28.88
C ASN A 173 -12.31 -6.37 28.73
N THR A 174 -11.77 -5.25 28.23
CA THR A 174 -12.45 -3.97 28.11
C THR A 174 -12.55 -3.57 26.64
N TRP A 175 -13.77 -3.49 26.11
CA TRP A 175 -13.99 -3.00 24.76
C TRP A 175 -15.33 -2.29 24.60
N ILE A 176 -15.45 -1.49 23.55
CA ILE A 176 -16.69 -0.79 23.16
C ILE A 176 -16.91 -0.87 21.65
N CYS A 177 -18.16 -0.65 21.22
CA CYS A 177 -18.53 -0.50 19.81
C CYS A 177 -19.10 0.88 19.51
N VAL A 178 -18.66 1.50 18.40
CA VAL A 178 -19.26 2.70 17.82
C VAL A 178 -19.67 2.41 16.37
N ASN A 179 -20.92 2.73 16.03
CA ASN A 179 -21.49 2.51 14.71
C ASN A 179 -21.70 3.84 13.98
N PHE A 180 -21.02 4.05 12.85
CA PHE A 180 -21.21 5.21 11.98
C PHE A 180 -22.06 4.91 10.74
N ALA A 181 -22.56 3.67 10.58
CA ALA A 181 -23.39 3.25 9.46
C ALA A 181 -24.88 3.43 9.80
N ARG A 182 -25.52 4.45 9.22
CA ARG A 182 -26.94 4.79 9.47
C ARG A 182 -27.94 3.66 9.19
N ASN A 183 -27.59 2.74 8.30
CA ASN A 183 -28.43 1.59 7.94
C ASN A 183 -28.29 0.40 8.91
N VAL A 184 -27.27 0.39 9.78
CA VAL A 184 -27.08 -0.65 10.80
C VAL A 184 -27.82 -0.25 12.07
N GLN A 185 -28.85 -1.01 12.42
CA GLN A 185 -29.58 -0.85 13.69
C GLN A 185 -28.75 -1.36 14.88
N GLU A 186 -29.06 -0.88 16.09
CA GLU A 186 -28.36 -1.28 17.32
C GLU A 186 -28.41 -2.80 17.58
N SER A 187 -29.55 -3.43 17.32
CA SER A 187 -29.72 -4.89 17.41
C SER A 187 -28.75 -5.66 16.48
N ALA A 188 -28.61 -5.21 15.23
CA ALA A 188 -27.68 -5.79 14.26
C ALA A 188 -26.21 -5.55 14.63
N ALA A 189 -25.89 -4.35 15.14
CA ALA A 189 -24.55 -4.04 15.67
C ALA A 189 -24.20 -4.93 16.88
N ARG A 190 -25.14 -5.11 17.82
CA ARG A 190 -24.97 -5.98 19.00
C ARG A 190 -24.77 -7.44 18.60
N GLY A 191 -25.63 -7.98 17.73
CA GLY A 191 -25.52 -9.36 17.24
C GLY A 191 -24.20 -9.63 16.53
N PHE A 192 -23.76 -8.72 15.65
CA PHE A 192 -22.45 -8.83 15.00
C PHE A 192 -21.28 -8.80 15.98
N CYS A 193 -21.32 -7.93 17.00
CA CYS A 193 -20.24 -7.88 17.99
C CYS A 193 -20.21 -9.13 18.88
N HIS A 194 -21.37 -9.69 19.23
CA HIS A 194 -21.47 -10.96 19.94
C HIS A 194 -20.85 -12.11 19.13
N GLU A 195 -21.25 -12.29 17.86
CA GLU A 195 -20.68 -13.33 16.99
C GLU A 195 -19.17 -13.16 16.74
N LEU A 196 -18.69 -11.91 16.67
CA LEU A 196 -17.26 -11.63 16.59
C LEU A 196 -16.52 -12.00 17.89
N ALA A 197 -17.09 -11.69 19.06
CA ALA A 197 -16.54 -12.09 20.36
C ALA A 197 -16.51 -13.62 20.52
N GLN A 198 -17.58 -14.32 20.11
CA GLN A 198 -17.62 -15.79 20.06
C GLN A 198 -16.51 -16.34 19.15
N MET A 199 -16.31 -15.77 17.97
CA MET A 199 -15.23 -16.17 17.07
C MET A 199 -13.83 -15.95 17.69
N CYS A 200 -13.64 -14.86 18.44
CA CYS A 200 -12.41 -14.63 19.23
C CYS A 200 -12.18 -15.74 20.26
N MET A 201 -13.18 -16.07 21.08
CA MET A 201 -13.09 -17.11 22.10
C MET A 201 -12.83 -18.50 21.50
N VAL A 202 -13.58 -18.88 20.46
CA VAL A 202 -13.41 -20.17 19.76
C VAL A 202 -12.02 -20.29 19.13
N SER A 203 -11.47 -19.17 18.62
CA SER A 203 -10.11 -19.12 18.08
C SER A 203 -9.00 -19.13 19.15
N GLY A 204 -9.34 -19.13 20.44
CA GLY A 204 -8.40 -19.22 21.55
C GLY A 204 -8.03 -17.90 22.24
N MET A 205 -8.68 -16.78 21.92
CA MET A 205 -8.49 -15.51 22.64
C MET A 205 -9.28 -15.48 23.96
N GLN A 206 -8.75 -14.80 24.98
CA GLN A 206 -9.53 -14.44 26.16
C GLN A 206 -10.29 -13.14 25.87
N PHE A 207 -11.54 -13.26 25.42
CA PHE A 207 -12.34 -12.12 24.96
C PHE A 207 -13.64 -12.02 25.78
N ASN A 208 -13.90 -10.88 26.40
CA ASN A 208 -15.12 -10.63 27.16
C ASN A 208 -16.34 -10.52 26.19
N PRO A 209 -17.39 -11.37 26.30
CA PRO A 209 -18.48 -11.39 25.34
C PRO A 209 -19.33 -10.11 25.29
N GLU A 210 -19.44 -9.37 26.39
CA GLU A 210 -20.21 -8.12 26.43
C GLU A 210 -19.28 -6.88 26.51
N PRO A 211 -19.62 -5.77 25.82
CA PRO A 211 -18.84 -4.54 25.88
C PRO A 211 -19.07 -3.78 27.19
N VAL A 212 -18.11 -2.92 27.56
CA VAL A 212 -18.19 -2.03 28.73
C VAL A 212 -19.40 -1.10 28.67
N LEU A 213 -19.82 -0.74 27.45
CA LEU A 213 -20.94 0.14 27.15
C LEU A 213 -21.73 -0.41 25.96
N PRO A 214 -23.07 -0.23 25.91
CA PRO A 214 -23.88 -0.57 24.74
C PRO A 214 -23.35 0.04 23.44
N ALA A 215 -23.59 -0.61 22.31
CA ALA A 215 -23.12 -0.17 21.00
C ALA A 215 -23.76 1.18 20.63
N PHE A 216 -22.94 2.23 20.46
CA PHE A 216 -23.45 3.58 20.24
C PHE A 216 -23.49 3.95 18.75
N SER A 217 -24.64 4.36 18.24
CA SER A 217 -24.77 4.82 16.86
C SER A 217 -24.58 6.33 16.73
N ALA A 218 -23.78 6.75 15.75
CA ALA A 218 -23.29 8.11 15.56
C ALA A 218 -23.27 8.53 14.09
N ARG A 219 -23.17 9.83 13.83
CA ARG A 219 -22.98 10.35 12.48
C ARG A 219 -21.49 10.55 12.16
N PRO A 220 -21.02 10.26 10.93
CA PRO A 220 -19.62 10.46 10.52
C PRO A 220 -19.06 11.87 10.79
N ASP A 221 -19.88 12.91 10.60
CA ASP A 221 -19.52 14.32 10.84
C ASP A 221 -19.21 14.65 12.31
N GLN A 222 -19.44 13.71 13.24
CA GLN A 222 -19.18 13.89 14.67
C GLN A 222 -18.11 12.93 15.21
N VAL A 223 -17.34 12.28 14.32
CA VAL A 223 -16.38 11.22 14.65
C VAL A 223 -15.49 11.57 15.85
N GLU A 224 -14.83 12.73 15.82
CA GLU A 224 -13.89 13.10 16.88
C GLU A 224 -14.57 13.32 18.23
N ARG A 225 -15.66 14.09 18.25
CA ARG A 225 -16.45 14.35 19.45
C ARG A 225 -16.97 13.05 20.07
N VAL A 226 -17.49 12.15 19.25
CA VAL A 226 -18.06 10.87 19.70
C VAL A 226 -16.97 9.94 20.21
N LEU A 227 -15.85 9.78 19.50
CA LEU A 227 -14.75 8.93 19.95
C LEU A 227 -14.17 9.44 21.29
N LYS A 228 -13.88 10.74 21.40
CA LYS A 228 -13.35 11.34 22.64
C LYS A 228 -14.33 11.21 23.81
N ALA A 229 -15.63 11.45 23.60
CA ALA A 229 -16.65 11.31 24.63
C ALA A 229 -16.84 9.84 25.09
N ARG A 230 -16.99 8.90 24.15
CA ARG A 230 -17.23 7.48 24.44
C ARG A 230 -16.03 6.79 25.09
N PHE A 231 -14.81 7.19 24.71
CA PHE A 231 -13.58 6.75 25.36
C PHE A 231 -13.52 7.21 26.83
N LYS A 232 -13.82 8.50 27.11
CA LYS A 232 -13.86 9.03 28.48
C LYS A 232 -14.95 8.34 29.33
N GLU A 233 -16.13 8.11 28.77
CA GLU A 233 -17.22 7.39 29.44
C GLU A 233 -16.78 5.95 29.79
N ALA A 234 -16.15 5.23 28.86
CA ALA A 234 -15.70 3.85 29.08
C ALA A 234 -14.65 3.75 30.18
N ILE A 235 -13.63 4.63 30.16
CA ILE A 235 -12.60 4.67 31.22
C ILE A 235 -13.21 4.98 32.58
N SER A 236 -14.21 5.87 32.64
CA SER A 236 -14.88 6.19 33.91
C SER A 236 -15.60 5.00 34.55
N LYS A 237 -16.06 4.02 33.75
CA LYS A 237 -16.67 2.78 34.24
C LYS A 237 -15.69 1.66 34.55
N VAL A 238 -14.42 1.76 34.12
CA VAL A 238 -13.40 0.75 34.42
C VAL A 238 -12.16 1.41 35.05
N PRO A 239 -12.31 2.03 36.24
CA PRO A 239 -11.21 2.72 36.90
C PRO A 239 -10.02 1.78 37.14
N LYS A 240 -8.80 2.30 36.92
CA LYS A 240 -7.53 1.56 36.98
C LYS A 240 -7.31 0.49 35.89
N LYS A 241 -8.10 0.45 34.81
CA LYS A 241 -7.80 -0.34 33.61
C LYS A 241 -7.78 0.54 32.35
N GLU A 242 -6.98 0.13 31.37
CA GLU A 242 -7.05 0.69 30.02
C GLU A 242 -8.26 0.10 29.25
N LEU A 243 -8.53 0.65 28.06
CA LEU A 243 -9.56 0.17 27.15
C LEU A 243 -8.90 -0.60 26.00
N ASP A 244 -8.96 -1.94 26.06
CA ASP A 244 -8.17 -2.83 25.20
C ASP A 244 -8.52 -2.71 23.71
N LEU A 245 -9.79 -2.50 23.36
CA LEU A 245 -10.26 -2.50 21.97
C LEU A 245 -11.46 -1.58 21.70
N LEU A 246 -11.41 -0.89 20.57
CA LEU A 246 -12.55 -0.21 19.94
C LEU A 246 -12.96 -0.94 18.64
N ILE A 247 -14.16 -1.48 18.61
CA ILE A 247 -14.80 -1.95 17.37
C ILE A 247 -15.53 -0.78 16.73
N VAL A 248 -15.33 -0.57 15.42
CA VAL A 248 -16.03 0.50 14.68
C VAL A 248 -16.75 -0.06 13.47
N ILE A 249 -18.06 0.17 13.37
CA ILE A 249 -18.85 -0.16 12.18
C ILE A 249 -18.88 1.06 11.26
N LEU A 250 -18.49 0.88 10.00
CA LEU A 250 -18.39 1.93 8.99
C LEU A 250 -19.41 1.73 7.86
N PRO A 251 -19.92 2.81 7.25
CA PRO A 251 -20.60 2.70 5.97
C PRO A 251 -19.65 2.15 4.90
N ASP A 252 -20.20 1.44 3.91
CA ASP A 252 -19.40 0.82 2.84
C ASP A 252 -18.63 1.83 2.00
N ASN A 253 -19.22 3.01 1.77
CA ASN A 253 -18.50 4.21 1.32
C ASN A 253 -18.27 5.12 2.54
N ASN A 254 -17.01 5.27 2.95
CA ASN A 254 -16.63 5.97 4.19
C ASN A 254 -15.71 7.20 3.99
N GLY A 255 -15.25 7.49 2.77
CA GLY A 255 -14.47 8.70 2.50
C GLY A 255 -13.25 8.86 3.43
N SER A 256 -13.12 10.00 4.12
CA SER A 256 -12.05 10.26 5.09
C SER A 256 -12.23 9.52 6.42
N LEU A 257 -13.45 9.07 6.77
CA LEU A 257 -13.82 8.60 8.10
C LEU A 257 -12.91 7.50 8.64
N TYR A 258 -12.49 6.55 7.78
CA TYR A 258 -11.53 5.52 8.17
C TYR A 258 -10.19 6.14 8.63
N GLY A 259 -9.68 7.11 7.88
CA GLY A 259 -8.46 7.83 8.20
C GLY A 259 -8.59 8.66 9.48
N ASP A 260 -9.69 9.40 9.63
CA ASP A 260 -9.98 10.19 10.83
C ASP A 260 -10.02 9.31 12.09
N ILE A 261 -10.74 8.19 12.05
CA ILE A 261 -10.75 7.20 13.14
C ILE A 261 -9.34 6.71 13.45
N LYS A 262 -8.55 6.38 12.41
CA LYS A 262 -7.19 5.88 12.60
C LYS A 262 -6.26 6.91 13.21
N ARG A 263 -6.29 8.16 12.75
CA ARG A 263 -5.59 9.29 13.39
C ARG A 263 -5.99 9.40 14.87
N ILE A 264 -7.27 9.71 15.14
CA ILE A 264 -7.78 9.99 16.50
C ILE A 264 -7.49 8.83 17.47
N CYS A 265 -7.68 7.57 17.05
CA CYS A 265 -7.41 6.42 17.91
C CYS A 265 -5.92 6.26 18.24
N GLU A 266 -5.04 6.48 17.26
CA GLU A 266 -3.63 6.05 17.33
C GLU A 266 -2.68 7.21 17.76
N THR A 267 -3.09 8.48 17.56
CA THR A 267 -2.37 9.70 17.98
C THR A 267 -2.94 10.36 19.24
N ASP A 268 -4.27 10.45 19.36
CA ASP A 268 -4.91 11.26 20.42
C ASP A 268 -5.27 10.40 21.63
N LEU A 269 -5.96 9.27 21.40
CA LEU A 269 -6.56 8.44 22.44
C LEU A 269 -5.64 7.31 22.93
N GLY A 270 -4.83 6.73 22.05
CA GLY A 270 -4.04 5.54 22.38
C GLY A 270 -4.88 4.29 22.53
N ILE A 271 -5.81 4.06 21.59
CA ILE A 271 -6.69 2.90 21.57
C ILE A 271 -6.55 2.09 20.29
N ILE A 272 -6.46 0.77 20.46
CA ILE A 272 -6.46 -0.17 19.36
C ILE A 272 -7.85 -0.25 18.74
N SER A 273 -7.94 0.02 17.43
CA SER A 273 -9.22 0.01 16.70
C SER A 273 -9.30 -1.01 15.56
N GLN A 274 -10.45 -1.67 15.49
CA GLN A 274 -10.81 -2.61 14.42
C GLN A 274 -12.09 -2.16 13.72
N CYS A 275 -11.93 -1.66 12.49
CA CYS A 275 -13.03 -1.19 11.65
C CYS A 275 -13.63 -2.32 10.80
N CYS A 276 -14.95 -2.37 10.71
CA CYS A 276 -15.73 -3.35 9.95
C CYS A 276 -16.76 -2.62 9.07
N LEU A 277 -16.91 -3.02 7.80
CA LEU A 277 -17.89 -2.38 6.89
C LEU A 277 -19.29 -2.95 7.10
N ALA A 278 -20.32 -2.11 6.92
CA ALA A 278 -21.73 -2.44 7.11
C ALA A 278 -22.18 -3.71 6.36
N LYS A 279 -21.79 -3.91 5.09
CA LYS A 279 -22.08 -5.16 4.35
C LYS A 279 -21.64 -6.44 5.05
N HIS A 280 -20.59 -6.39 5.88
CA HIS A 280 -20.10 -7.54 6.64
C HIS A 280 -20.83 -7.76 7.96
N VAL A 281 -21.44 -6.71 8.52
CA VAL A 281 -22.38 -6.80 9.66
C VAL A 281 -23.61 -7.58 9.22
N PHE A 282 -24.20 -7.25 8.07
CA PHE A 282 -25.37 -7.96 7.53
C PHE A 282 -25.06 -9.38 7.03
N ARG A 283 -23.92 -9.58 6.36
CA ARG A 283 -23.57 -10.90 5.78
C ARG A 283 -23.01 -11.90 6.81
N MET A 284 -22.34 -11.41 7.85
CA MET A 284 -21.85 -12.17 9.02
C MET A 284 -21.16 -13.52 8.71
N SER A 285 -20.38 -13.59 7.62
CA SER A 285 -19.73 -14.83 7.19
C SER A 285 -18.68 -15.29 8.20
N LYS A 286 -18.72 -16.56 8.62
CA LYS A 286 -17.72 -17.17 9.53
C LYS A 286 -16.27 -16.96 9.07
N GLN A 287 -16.00 -17.03 7.76
CA GLN A 287 -14.66 -16.78 7.21
C GLN A 287 -14.23 -15.31 7.34
N TYR A 288 -15.18 -14.37 7.24
CA TYR A 288 -14.90 -12.95 7.49
C TYR A 288 -14.60 -12.72 8.98
N LEU A 289 -15.43 -13.26 9.88
CA LEU A 289 -15.22 -13.14 11.33
C LEU A 289 -13.86 -13.70 11.73
N ALA A 290 -13.50 -14.91 11.29
CA ALA A 290 -12.18 -15.50 11.56
C ALA A 290 -11.02 -14.63 11.05
N ASN A 291 -11.14 -14.04 9.86
CA ASN A 291 -10.14 -13.11 9.32
C ASN A 291 -10.07 -11.78 10.10
N VAL A 292 -11.17 -11.31 10.69
CA VAL A 292 -11.16 -10.16 11.60
C VAL A 292 -10.52 -10.53 12.94
N THR A 293 -10.84 -11.68 13.51
CA THR A 293 -10.21 -12.20 14.74
C THR A 293 -8.70 -12.31 14.59
N LEU A 294 -8.19 -12.83 13.46
CA LEU A 294 -6.75 -12.84 13.15
C LEU A 294 -6.10 -11.45 13.26
N LYS A 295 -6.79 -10.40 12.81
CA LYS A 295 -6.32 -9.01 12.91
C LYS A 295 -6.43 -8.45 14.31
N ILE A 296 -7.50 -8.77 15.06
CA ILE A 296 -7.67 -8.32 16.45
C ILE A 296 -6.55 -8.92 17.31
N ASN A 297 -6.32 -10.23 17.21
CA ASN A 297 -5.37 -10.95 18.05
C ASN A 297 -3.96 -10.31 18.05
N VAL A 298 -3.38 -10.07 16.87
CA VAL A 298 -2.03 -9.46 16.79
C VAL A 298 -1.99 -7.98 17.14
N LYS A 299 -3.12 -7.27 17.04
CA LYS A 299 -3.22 -5.88 17.52
C LYS A 299 -3.27 -5.76 19.03
N VAL A 300 -3.76 -6.80 19.73
CA VAL A 300 -3.74 -6.89 21.19
C VAL A 300 -2.58 -7.75 21.70
N GLY A 301 -1.54 -7.93 20.88
CA GLY A 301 -0.27 -8.56 21.26
C GLY A 301 -0.22 -10.09 21.22
N GLY A 302 -1.26 -10.78 20.72
CA GLY A 302 -1.29 -12.23 20.52
C GLY A 302 -0.44 -12.71 19.31
N ARG A 303 -0.38 -14.02 19.10
CA ARG A 303 0.25 -14.69 17.94
C ARG A 303 -0.72 -15.68 17.30
N ASN A 304 -0.92 -15.57 16.00
CA ASN A 304 -1.89 -16.42 15.29
C ASN A 304 -1.33 -17.82 15.02
N THR A 305 -0.11 -17.90 14.50
CA THR A 305 0.63 -19.13 14.17
C THR A 305 2.12 -18.83 14.24
N VAL A 306 2.96 -19.87 14.41
CA VAL A 306 4.43 -19.77 14.35
C VAL A 306 4.99 -20.92 13.50
N LEU A 307 6.22 -20.82 13.01
CA LEU A 307 6.86 -21.94 12.28
C LEU A 307 7.28 -23.03 13.28
N VAL A 308 7.01 -24.31 12.97
CA VAL A 308 7.48 -25.43 13.81
C VAL A 308 9.00 -25.46 13.91
N ASP A 309 9.69 -25.15 12.80
CA ASP A 309 11.15 -25.11 12.76
C ASP A 309 11.75 -23.95 13.57
N ALA A 310 11.02 -22.84 13.78
CA ALA A 310 11.48 -21.78 14.68
C ALA A 310 11.52 -22.27 16.14
N LEU A 311 10.46 -22.99 16.58
CA LEU A 311 10.40 -23.57 17.92
C LEU A 311 11.45 -24.67 18.13
N SER A 312 11.75 -25.45 17.08
CA SER A 312 12.76 -26.51 17.11
C SER A 312 14.19 -26.02 16.81
N ARG A 313 14.40 -24.70 16.67
CA ARG A 313 15.69 -24.07 16.28
C ARG A 313 16.33 -24.65 15.00
N ARG A 314 15.50 -25.00 14.01
CA ARG A 314 15.91 -25.57 12.71
C ARG A 314 15.93 -24.58 11.56
N ILE A 315 15.81 -23.28 11.83
CA ILE A 315 16.02 -22.20 10.84
C ILE A 315 17.47 -21.70 11.01
N PRO A 316 18.41 -22.03 10.10
CA PRO A 316 19.81 -21.65 10.23
C PRO A 316 20.01 -20.13 10.24
N LEU A 317 21.01 -19.66 10.98
CA LEU A 317 21.40 -18.24 11.14
C LEU A 317 20.33 -17.33 11.78
N VAL A 318 19.14 -17.87 12.06
CA VAL A 318 17.94 -17.12 12.49
C VAL A 318 17.38 -17.62 13.83
N SER A 319 17.37 -18.93 14.04
CA SER A 319 16.82 -19.57 15.26
C SER A 319 17.87 -20.30 16.10
N ASP A 320 19.07 -20.49 15.56
CA ASP A 320 20.26 -20.96 16.29
C ASP A 320 20.82 -19.88 17.22
N ARG A 321 20.79 -18.62 16.76
CA ARG A 321 21.29 -17.41 17.46
C ARG A 321 20.21 -16.32 17.53
N PRO A 322 20.22 -15.43 18.55
CA PRO A 322 19.33 -14.28 18.61
C PRO A 322 19.46 -13.39 17.37
N THR A 323 18.41 -13.36 16.56
CA THR A 323 18.38 -12.67 15.26
C THR A 323 17.13 -11.79 15.17
N ILE A 324 17.29 -10.60 14.60
CA ILE A 324 16.22 -9.63 14.36
C ILE A 324 16.04 -9.44 12.85
N ILE A 325 14.80 -9.55 12.37
CA ILE A 325 14.46 -9.36 10.95
C ILE A 325 13.74 -8.02 10.79
N PHE A 326 14.30 -7.19 9.92
CA PHE A 326 13.73 -5.90 9.53
C PHE A 326 12.95 -6.02 8.22
N GLY A 327 12.08 -5.05 7.97
CA GLY A 327 11.52 -4.79 6.65
C GLY A 327 11.19 -3.32 6.51
N ALA A 328 11.37 -2.77 5.32
CA ALA A 328 11.10 -1.37 5.05
C ALA A 328 10.33 -1.18 3.74
N ASP A 329 9.67 -0.02 3.62
CA ASP A 329 8.96 0.42 2.42
C ASP A 329 8.90 1.95 2.42
N VAL A 330 9.01 2.54 1.22
CA VAL A 330 8.78 3.97 1.00
C VAL A 330 7.59 4.13 0.04
N THR A 331 6.50 4.71 0.54
CA THR A 331 5.29 4.93 -0.25
C THR A 331 5.21 6.38 -0.73
N HIS A 332 5.41 6.60 -2.03
CA HIS A 332 5.28 7.91 -2.68
C HIS A 332 3.82 8.36 -2.93
N PRO A 333 3.60 9.69 -3.09
CA PRO A 333 2.33 10.27 -3.54
C PRO A 333 1.84 9.73 -4.88
N HIS A 334 0.54 9.87 -5.13
CA HIS A 334 -0.02 9.51 -6.42
C HIS A 334 0.58 10.37 -7.56
N PRO A 335 0.67 9.84 -8.80
CA PRO A 335 1.09 10.64 -9.94
C PRO A 335 0.18 11.87 -10.12
N GLY A 336 0.77 13.07 -10.13
CA GLY A 336 0.05 14.35 -10.19
C GLY A 336 -0.25 15.00 -8.83
N GLU A 337 0.11 14.36 -7.71
CA GLU A 337 0.36 15.09 -6.46
C GLU A 337 1.86 15.47 -6.45
N ASP A 338 2.15 16.78 -6.49
CA ASP A 338 3.52 17.30 -6.63
C ASP A 338 4.10 17.87 -5.31
N SER A 339 3.29 17.93 -4.24
CA SER A 339 3.65 18.55 -2.94
C SER A 339 3.56 17.63 -1.73
N SER A 340 2.83 16.52 -1.81
CA SER A 340 2.73 15.52 -0.74
C SER A 340 4.13 14.90 -0.45
N PRO A 341 4.52 14.67 0.81
CA PRO A 341 5.76 13.98 1.15
C PRO A 341 5.70 12.48 0.77
N SER A 342 6.87 11.86 0.66
CA SER A 342 6.98 10.39 0.74
C SER A 342 6.84 9.97 2.21
N ILE A 343 6.36 8.75 2.45
CA ILE A 343 6.36 8.18 3.80
C ILE A 343 7.21 6.93 3.80
N ALA A 344 8.25 6.93 4.62
CA ALA A 344 9.02 5.75 4.95
C ALA A 344 8.37 5.00 6.11
N ALA A 345 8.53 3.68 6.11
CA ALA A 345 8.22 2.84 7.26
C ALA A 345 9.27 1.75 7.41
N VAL A 346 9.60 1.45 8.66
CA VAL A 346 10.48 0.36 9.06
C VAL A 346 9.77 -0.47 10.11
N VAL A 347 9.80 -1.78 9.96
CA VAL A 347 9.32 -2.73 10.97
C VAL A 347 10.45 -3.67 11.39
N ALA A 348 10.37 -4.14 12.63
CA ALA A 348 11.37 -5.01 13.22
C ALA A 348 10.72 -6.12 14.04
N SER A 349 11.18 -7.37 13.89
CA SER A 349 10.69 -8.49 14.69
C SER A 349 10.95 -8.27 16.18
N GLN A 350 9.95 -8.56 17.03
CA GLN A 350 9.97 -8.32 18.48
C GLN A 350 10.02 -9.61 19.29
N ASP A 351 10.12 -10.76 18.62
CA ASP A 351 10.18 -12.06 19.25
C ASP A 351 11.13 -13.03 18.55
N TRP A 352 11.90 -13.73 19.36
CA TRP A 352 12.85 -14.74 18.94
C TRP A 352 12.65 -16.00 19.80
N PRO A 353 12.66 -17.22 19.22
CA PRO A 353 12.98 -17.52 17.82
C PRO A 353 11.80 -17.38 16.83
N GLU A 354 10.58 -17.04 17.26
CA GLU A 354 9.39 -17.24 16.43
C GLU A 354 9.18 -16.21 15.29
N ILE A 355 9.64 -14.96 15.46
CA ILE A 355 9.67 -13.91 14.43
C ILE A 355 8.29 -13.63 13.81
N THR A 356 7.29 -13.47 14.69
CA THR A 356 5.87 -13.30 14.34
C THR A 356 5.25 -11.97 14.80
N LYS A 357 5.84 -11.32 15.80
CA LYS A 357 5.44 -9.99 16.28
C LYS A 357 6.38 -8.95 15.70
N TYR A 358 5.83 -7.81 15.28
CA TYR A 358 6.62 -6.73 14.69
C TYR A 358 6.20 -5.38 15.28
N ALA A 359 7.17 -4.56 15.70
CA ALA A 359 6.96 -3.15 15.96
C ALA A 359 7.21 -2.37 14.66
N GLY A 360 6.61 -1.18 14.52
CA GLY A 360 6.75 -0.36 13.32
C GLY A 360 6.96 1.12 13.63
N LEU A 361 7.94 1.72 12.97
CA LEU A 361 8.22 3.15 12.98
C LEU A 361 7.96 3.74 11.59
N VAL A 362 7.53 5.00 11.55
CA VAL A 362 7.10 5.70 10.34
C VAL A 362 7.61 7.14 10.38
N CYS A 363 8.06 7.68 9.25
CA CYS A 363 8.41 9.09 9.12
C CYS A 363 7.97 9.64 7.76
N ALA A 364 7.71 10.95 7.71
CA ALA A 364 7.51 11.68 6.46
C ALA A 364 8.87 12.23 5.98
N GLN A 365 9.15 12.09 4.70
CA GLN A 365 10.37 12.57 4.05
C GLN A 365 10.06 13.31 2.75
N SER A 366 11.06 13.95 2.16
CA SER A 366 10.89 14.84 1.00
C SER A 366 10.14 14.20 -0.17
N HIS A 367 9.48 15.03 -0.99
CA HIS A 367 8.67 14.57 -2.11
C HIS A 367 9.46 13.66 -3.06
N ARG A 368 8.99 12.43 -3.27
CA ARG A 368 9.66 11.39 -4.09
C ARG A 368 11.09 11.04 -3.66
N GLN A 369 11.48 11.39 -2.44
CA GLN A 369 12.70 10.87 -1.82
C GLN A 369 12.54 9.36 -1.60
N GLU A 370 13.51 8.61 -2.11
CA GLU A 370 13.60 7.14 -2.01
C GLU A 370 14.44 6.72 -0.77
N LEU A 371 15.65 7.26 -0.58
CA LEU A 371 16.49 6.98 0.62
C LEU A 371 15.74 7.38 1.92
N ILE A 372 15.77 6.52 2.95
CA ILE A 372 15.17 6.79 4.26
C ILE A 372 16.06 7.73 5.07
N GLN A 373 15.69 9.00 5.14
CA GLN A 373 16.56 10.05 5.69
C GLN A 373 16.74 9.97 7.22
N ASP A 374 15.69 9.56 7.95
CA ASP A 374 15.69 9.50 9.42
C ASP A 374 16.08 8.13 9.99
N LEU A 375 16.76 7.29 9.20
CA LEU A 375 17.11 5.91 9.57
C LEU A 375 18.01 5.83 10.82
N PHE A 376 19.05 6.65 10.85
CA PHE A 376 19.85 7.01 12.02
C PHE A 376 20.06 8.52 12.02
N LYS A 377 19.86 9.16 13.18
CA LYS A 377 19.91 10.61 13.35
C LYS A 377 20.54 10.95 14.70
N THR A 378 21.41 11.94 14.68
CA THR A 378 21.97 12.59 15.88
C THR A 378 21.35 13.96 16.02
N TRP A 379 20.92 14.35 17.22
CA TRP A 379 20.47 15.70 17.53
C TRP A 379 20.98 16.15 18.89
N GLN A 380 21.04 17.47 19.10
CA GLN A 380 21.34 18.04 20.42
C GLN A 380 20.03 18.15 21.21
N ASP A 381 19.98 17.47 22.34
CA ASP A 381 18.95 17.63 23.36
C ASP A 381 19.42 18.68 24.39
N PRO A 382 18.64 19.72 24.70
CA PRO A 382 19.05 20.78 25.64
C PRO A 382 19.38 20.31 27.06
N THR A 383 18.95 19.10 27.45
CA THR A 383 19.12 18.52 28.79
C THR A 383 20.03 17.29 28.81
N ARG A 384 20.14 16.56 27.68
CA ARG A 384 20.91 15.32 27.56
C ARG A 384 22.16 15.43 26.67
N GLY A 385 22.40 16.58 26.04
CA GLY A 385 23.49 16.78 25.10
C GLY A 385 23.25 16.00 23.79
N THR A 386 24.31 15.42 23.23
CA THR A 386 24.24 14.67 21.98
C THR A 386 23.42 13.38 22.15
N VAL A 387 22.20 13.35 21.62
CA VAL A 387 21.32 12.16 21.60
C VAL A 387 21.31 11.55 20.21
N THR A 388 21.26 10.22 20.14
CA THR A 388 21.15 9.43 18.92
C THR A 388 19.83 8.65 18.89
N GLY A 389 19.31 8.39 17.70
CA GLY A 389 18.06 7.65 17.48
C GLY A 389 17.73 7.54 16.00
N GLY A 390 16.47 7.28 15.64
CA GLY A 390 16.02 7.19 14.25
C GLY A 390 14.87 6.20 14.05
N MET A 391 14.53 5.94 12.79
CA MET A 391 13.54 4.94 12.38
C MET A 391 14.01 3.49 12.53
N ILE A 392 15.31 3.28 12.80
CA ILE A 392 16.02 2.00 12.69
C ILE A 392 16.19 1.59 11.22
N LYS A 393 17.22 0.79 10.95
CA LYS A 393 17.47 -0.09 9.79
C LYS A 393 16.21 -0.60 9.04
N ASP A 394 16.05 -0.61 7.71
CA ASP A 394 16.85 -0.15 6.54
C ASP A 394 15.99 -0.41 5.27
N GLY A 395 15.94 0.49 4.27
CA GLY A 395 15.51 0.10 2.91
C GLY A 395 15.14 1.17 1.87
N VAL A 396 15.42 0.86 0.60
CA VAL A 396 15.19 1.73 -0.58
C VAL A 396 14.90 0.94 -1.88
N SER A 397 14.81 1.68 -2.99
CA SER A 397 14.34 1.35 -4.34
C SER A 397 15.43 1.09 -5.39
N GLU A 398 14.97 0.70 -6.58
CA GLU A 398 15.65 -0.05 -7.65
C GLU A 398 16.67 0.74 -8.49
N GLY A 399 16.57 2.06 -8.54
CA GLY A 399 17.48 2.90 -9.34
C GLY A 399 18.80 3.27 -8.66
N GLN A 400 19.05 2.82 -7.42
CA GLN A 400 20.08 3.40 -6.56
C GLN A 400 20.89 2.39 -5.72
N PHE A 401 20.79 1.07 -5.94
CA PHE A 401 21.34 0.00 -5.06
C PHE A 401 22.68 0.28 -4.35
N TYR A 402 23.69 0.83 -5.03
CA TYR A 402 24.95 1.22 -4.38
C TYR A 402 24.83 2.39 -3.39
N GLN A 403 24.11 3.46 -3.76
CA GLN A 403 23.86 4.60 -2.87
C GLN A 403 23.01 4.21 -1.66
N VAL A 404 22.03 3.34 -1.92
CA VAL A 404 21.15 2.70 -0.93
C VAL A 404 21.97 1.94 0.10
N LEU A 405 22.70 0.93 -0.36
CA LEU A 405 23.49 0.06 0.50
C LEU A 405 24.51 0.87 1.30
N LEU A 406 25.23 1.79 0.67
CA LEU A 406 26.25 2.58 1.36
C LEU A 406 25.67 3.51 2.42
N PHE A 407 24.57 4.23 2.13
CA PHE A 407 23.97 5.17 3.09
C PHE A 407 23.31 4.44 4.26
N GLU A 408 22.59 3.36 3.97
CA GLU A 408 21.72 2.73 4.95
C GLU A 408 22.44 1.64 5.75
N LEU A 409 23.37 0.88 5.16
CA LEU A 409 24.28 0.00 5.92
C LEU A 409 25.20 0.80 6.85
N ASP A 410 25.61 2.02 6.48
CA ASP A 410 26.36 2.90 7.38
C ASP A 410 25.49 3.35 8.57
N ALA A 411 24.24 3.77 8.32
CA ALA A 411 23.27 4.06 9.37
C ALA A 411 22.96 2.82 10.24
N ILE A 412 22.94 1.60 9.68
CA ILE A 412 22.88 0.32 10.40
C ILE A 412 24.04 0.22 11.39
N ARG A 413 25.28 0.47 10.93
CA ARG A 413 26.50 0.36 11.76
C ARG A 413 26.51 1.42 12.87
N LYS A 414 26.14 2.67 12.54
CA LYS A 414 26.02 3.77 13.49
C LYS A 414 24.99 3.49 14.58
N ALA A 415 23.81 2.98 14.22
CA ALA A 415 22.78 2.58 15.17
C ALA A 415 23.25 1.48 16.13
N CYS A 416 24.03 0.50 15.65
CA CYS A 416 24.64 -0.50 16.51
C CYS A 416 25.71 0.09 17.44
N ALA A 417 26.65 0.88 16.90
CA ALA A 417 27.71 1.51 17.69
C ALA A 417 27.18 2.49 18.76
N SER A 418 25.99 3.09 18.56
CA SER A 418 25.32 3.92 19.56
C SER A 418 24.64 3.15 20.70
N LEU A 419 24.38 1.84 20.52
CA LEU A 419 23.78 1.00 21.56
C LEU A 419 24.85 0.45 22.52
N GLU A 420 25.95 -0.06 21.97
CA GLU A 420 27.04 -0.65 22.74
C GLU A 420 28.37 -0.52 21.97
N PRO A 421 29.49 -0.11 22.62
CA PRO A 421 30.80 -0.06 21.99
C PRO A 421 31.19 -1.41 21.39
N HIS A 422 31.74 -1.39 20.17
CA HIS A 422 32.11 -2.59 19.40
C HIS A 422 30.97 -3.54 19.02
N TYR A 423 29.69 -3.21 19.29
CA TYR A 423 28.57 -4.02 18.81
C TYR A 423 28.50 -3.95 17.28
N GLN A 424 28.91 -5.04 16.62
CA GLN A 424 28.94 -5.18 15.16
C GLN A 424 28.30 -6.52 14.75
N PRO A 425 26.98 -6.68 14.89
CA PRO A 425 26.30 -7.90 14.47
C PRO A 425 26.41 -8.08 12.95
N PRO A 426 26.57 -9.31 12.43
CA PRO A 426 26.62 -9.57 11.00
C PRO A 426 25.29 -9.25 10.32
N VAL A 427 25.34 -8.60 9.16
CA VAL A 427 24.17 -8.12 8.41
C VAL A 427 24.07 -8.80 7.06
N THR A 428 22.84 -9.18 6.70
CA THR A 428 22.44 -9.59 5.35
C THR A 428 21.40 -8.61 4.85
N PHE A 429 21.64 -8.00 3.70
CA PHE A 429 20.78 -6.98 3.10
C PHE A 429 20.16 -7.50 1.80
N VAL A 430 18.83 -7.57 1.76
CA VAL A 430 18.07 -8.17 0.65
C VAL A 430 16.99 -7.22 0.17
N VAL A 431 17.10 -6.75 -1.07
CA VAL A 431 16.06 -5.96 -1.73
C VAL A 431 14.96 -6.89 -2.24
N VAL A 432 13.70 -6.49 -2.07
CA VAL A 432 12.52 -7.27 -2.50
C VAL A 432 11.69 -6.49 -3.50
N GLN A 433 11.68 -6.94 -4.76
CA GLN A 433 10.97 -6.28 -5.86
C GLN A 433 9.74 -7.09 -6.28
N LYS A 434 8.56 -6.52 -6.04
CA LYS A 434 7.27 -7.07 -6.53
C LYS A 434 6.75 -6.34 -7.79
N ARG A 435 7.52 -5.44 -8.41
CA ARG A 435 7.04 -4.55 -9.50
C ARG A 435 7.91 -4.52 -10.74
N HIS A 436 8.29 -5.70 -11.22
CA HIS A 436 9.07 -5.93 -12.44
C HIS A 436 8.24 -6.59 -13.56
N HIS A 437 8.88 -6.75 -14.72
CA HIS A 437 8.24 -7.24 -15.96
C HIS A 437 8.27 -8.77 -16.11
N THR A 438 9.20 -9.46 -15.47
CA THR A 438 9.36 -10.94 -15.47
C THR A 438 8.05 -11.65 -15.09
N ARG A 439 7.67 -12.66 -15.88
CA ARG A 439 6.58 -13.61 -15.59
C ARG A 439 7.10 -15.02 -15.81
N LEU A 440 6.58 -15.94 -15.03
CA LEU A 440 6.91 -17.36 -15.10
C LEU A 440 5.63 -18.13 -15.41
N PHE A 441 5.74 -19.07 -16.34
CA PHE A 441 4.66 -19.93 -16.81
C PHE A 441 5.13 -21.38 -16.69
N ALA A 442 4.20 -22.31 -16.42
CA ALA A 442 4.54 -23.73 -16.44
C ALA A 442 4.66 -24.19 -17.89
N ASN A 443 5.69 -24.98 -18.22
CA ASN A 443 5.87 -25.53 -19.56
C ASN A 443 4.71 -26.47 -19.97
N ASN A 444 4.00 -27.04 -18.99
CA ASN A 444 2.76 -27.78 -19.20
C ASN A 444 1.65 -27.25 -18.28
N HIS A 445 0.75 -26.42 -18.83
CA HIS A 445 -0.43 -25.88 -18.13
C HIS A 445 -1.45 -26.94 -17.69
N ASN A 446 -1.34 -28.19 -18.16
CA ASN A 446 -2.21 -29.29 -17.73
C ASN A 446 -1.63 -30.11 -16.56
N ASP A 447 -0.36 -29.91 -16.21
CA ASP A 447 0.29 -30.65 -15.13
C ASP A 447 -0.05 -30.05 -13.75
N ARG A 448 -0.89 -30.78 -13.00
CA ARG A 448 -1.31 -30.40 -11.64
C ARG A 448 -0.18 -30.43 -10.60
N HIS A 449 0.99 -30.97 -10.94
CA HIS A 449 2.20 -30.88 -10.12
C HIS A 449 3.04 -29.63 -10.42
N GLN A 450 2.68 -28.85 -11.45
CA GLN A 450 3.33 -27.59 -11.82
C GLN A 450 2.41 -26.37 -11.71
N VAL A 451 1.08 -26.54 -11.88
CA VAL A 451 0.11 -25.44 -11.78
C VAL A 451 -0.93 -25.58 -10.68
N ASP A 452 -1.36 -24.43 -10.14
CA ASP A 452 -2.53 -24.31 -9.29
C ASP A 452 -3.85 -24.27 -10.10
N ARG A 453 -4.99 -24.19 -9.40
CA ARG A 453 -6.34 -24.17 -9.99
C ARG A 453 -6.63 -22.98 -10.93
N SER A 454 -5.78 -21.96 -10.93
CA SER A 454 -5.88 -20.80 -11.84
C SER A 454 -5.01 -20.93 -13.09
N GLY A 455 -4.16 -21.97 -13.15
CA GLY A 455 -3.13 -22.18 -14.18
C GLY A 455 -1.81 -21.48 -13.85
N ASN A 456 -1.63 -20.95 -12.64
CA ASN A 456 -0.37 -20.31 -12.23
C ASN A 456 0.62 -21.33 -11.70
N ILE A 457 1.92 -21.03 -11.82
CA ILE A 457 2.99 -21.78 -11.14
C ILE A 457 2.71 -21.93 -9.64
N LEU A 458 3.08 -23.08 -9.07
CA LEU A 458 2.80 -23.40 -7.67
C LEU A 458 3.51 -22.47 -6.66
N PRO A 459 2.93 -22.29 -5.46
CA PRO A 459 3.61 -21.60 -4.37
C PRO A 459 4.89 -22.33 -3.96
N GLY A 460 5.98 -21.59 -3.80
CA GLY A 460 7.31 -22.13 -3.53
C GLY A 460 8.17 -22.28 -4.79
N THR A 461 7.64 -22.03 -6.00
CA THR A 461 8.47 -22.01 -7.23
C THR A 461 9.57 -20.95 -7.12
N VAL A 462 10.82 -21.38 -7.16
CA VAL A 462 12.04 -20.56 -7.11
C VAL A 462 12.86 -20.75 -8.39
N VAL A 463 13.46 -19.64 -8.86
CA VAL A 463 14.38 -19.58 -10.01
C VAL A 463 15.56 -18.71 -9.63
N ASP A 464 16.75 -19.28 -9.71
CA ASP A 464 18.04 -18.69 -9.36
C ASP A 464 19.11 -18.95 -10.44
N SER A 465 18.67 -19.14 -11.69
CA SER A 465 19.54 -19.40 -12.84
C SER A 465 18.94 -18.86 -14.14
N LYS A 466 19.78 -18.73 -15.17
CA LYS A 466 19.48 -18.30 -16.56
C LYS A 466 18.93 -16.87 -16.75
N ILE A 467 17.94 -16.46 -15.95
CA ILE A 467 17.26 -15.15 -16.01
C ILE A 467 17.60 -14.24 -14.80
N CYS A 468 18.47 -14.73 -13.93
CA CYS A 468 19.04 -14.03 -12.78
C CYS A 468 20.35 -13.33 -13.18
N HIS A 469 20.92 -12.52 -12.29
CA HIS A 469 22.16 -11.79 -12.55
C HIS A 469 23.33 -12.77 -12.78
N PRO A 470 24.25 -12.51 -13.73
CA PRO A 470 25.33 -13.46 -14.06
C PRO A 470 26.36 -13.67 -12.94
N THR A 471 26.46 -12.75 -11.98
CA THR A 471 27.52 -12.75 -10.94
C THR A 471 27.07 -12.33 -9.55
N GLU A 472 25.83 -11.88 -9.37
CA GLU A 472 25.31 -11.41 -8.07
C GLU A 472 24.37 -12.47 -7.50
N PHE A 473 24.00 -12.34 -6.22
CA PHE A 473 23.13 -13.32 -5.57
C PHE A 473 21.68 -12.85 -5.59
N ASP A 474 20.95 -13.21 -6.65
CA ASP A 474 19.53 -12.94 -6.83
C ASP A 474 18.71 -14.20 -7.14
N PHE A 475 17.41 -14.12 -6.86
CA PHE A 475 16.46 -15.18 -7.19
C PHE A 475 15.02 -14.65 -7.29
N TYR A 476 14.23 -15.28 -8.15
CA TYR A 476 12.77 -15.09 -8.21
C TYR A 476 12.09 -16.15 -7.36
N LEU A 477 11.11 -15.76 -6.54
CA LEU A 477 10.29 -16.67 -5.73
C LEU A 477 8.81 -16.34 -5.87
N CYS A 478 8.02 -17.31 -6.36
CA CYS A 478 6.57 -17.27 -6.33
C CYS A 478 6.05 -17.95 -5.04
N SER A 479 6.10 -17.25 -3.92
CA SER A 479 5.70 -17.79 -2.60
C SER A 479 4.19 -18.00 -2.42
N HIS A 480 3.33 -17.60 -3.36
CA HIS A 480 1.88 -17.45 -3.17
C HIS A 480 1.07 -18.07 -4.32
N ALA A 481 -0.17 -18.48 -4.01
CA ALA A 481 -1.08 -19.05 -5.00
C ALA A 481 -1.78 -17.96 -5.82
N GLY A 482 -1.92 -18.20 -7.12
CA GLY A 482 -2.68 -17.38 -8.05
C GLY A 482 -4.18 -17.45 -7.75
N ILE A 483 -4.76 -16.35 -7.27
CA ILE A 483 -6.22 -16.24 -7.11
C ILE A 483 -6.86 -15.78 -8.42
N GLN A 484 -6.21 -14.85 -9.12
CA GLN A 484 -6.73 -14.22 -10.32
C GLN A 484 -5.57 -13.67 -11.15
N GLY A 485 -5.68 -13.75 -12.48
CA GLY A 485 -4.66 -13.25 -13.41
C GLY A 485 -3.40 -14.11 -13.45
N THR A 486 -2.30 -13.54 -13.94
CA THR A 486 -0.96 -14.15 -13.84
C THR A 486 -0.27 -13.69 -12.56
N SER A 487 0.18 -14.66 -11.75
CA SER A 487 1.06 -14.46 -10.61
C SER A 487 2.32 -13.72 -11.01
N ARG A 488 2.87 -12.96 -10.07
CA ARG A 488 4.17 -12.31 -10.22
C ARG A 488 5.08 -12.84 -9.12
N PRO A 489 6.11 -13.66 -9.42
CA PRO A 489 7.12 -14.00 -8.43
C PRO A 489 7.75 -12.70 -7.92
N ALA A 490 8.10 -12.62 -6.64
CA ALA A 490 8.92 -11.51 -6.17
C ALA A 490 10.38 -11.80 -6.50
N HIS A 491 11.11 -10.79 -6.93
CA HIS A 491 12.55 -10.84 -7.17
C HIS A 491 13.27 -10.40 -5.89
N TYR A 492 14.23 -11.20 -5.43
CA TYR A 492 15.03 -10.98 -4.24
C TYR A 492 16.48 -10.83 -4.66
N HIS A 493 17.13 -9.76 -4.25
CA HIS A 493 18.51 -9.46 -4.63
C HIS A 493 19.32 -9.15 -3.37
N VAL A 494 20.38 -9.93 -3.11
CA VAL A 494 21.23 -9.79 -1.93
C VAL A 494 22.38 -8.85 -2.24
N LEU A 495 22.31 -7.62 -1.74
CA LEU A 495 23.36 -6.61 -1.97
C LEU A 495 24.53 -6.71 -0.98
N TRP A 496 24.32 -7.38 0.16
CA TRP A 496 25.34 -7.56 1.19
C TRP A 496 25.03 -8.81 2.03
N ASP A 497 26.05 -9.60 2.38
CA ASP A 497 25.87 -10.75 3.27
C ASP A 497 27.12 -11.12 4.07
N GLU A 498 27.17 -10.69 5.33
CA GLU A 498 28.19 -11.11 6.29
C GLU A 498 27.85 -12.43 7.00
N ASN A 499 26.57 -12.84 6.97
CA ASN A 499 26.13 -14.10 7.58
C ASN A 499 26.45 -15.30 6.69
N LYS A 500 26.73 -15.08 5.40
CA LYS A 500 27.11 -16.08 4.40
C LYS A 500 26.05 -17.17 4.25
N PHE A 501 24.81 -16.75 4.01
CA PHE A 501 23.72 -17.65 3.66
C PHE A 501 24.06 -18.44 2.39
N SER A 502 23.72 -19.72 2.38
CA SER A 502 23.60 -20.48 1.14
C SER A 502 22.33 -20.07 0.38
N ALA A 503 22.33 -20.28 -0.94
CA ALA A 503 21.15 -20.09 -1.79
C ALA A 503 19.90 -20.78 -1.20
N ASP A 504 19.99 -22.09 -0.94
CA ASP A 504 18.90 -22.87 -0.34
C ASP A 504 18.48 -22.35 1.04
N GLY A 505 19.43 -21.91 1.87
CA GLY A 505 19.17 -21.40 3.21
C GLY A 505 18.33 -20.12 3.17
N LEU A 506 18.76 -19.14 2.36
CA LEU A 506 18.04 -17.87 2.24
C LEU A 506 16.70 -18.05 1.51
N GLN A 507 16.67 -18.79 0.40
CA GLN A 507 15.43 -19.05 -0.36
C GLN A 507 14.38 -19.77 0.50
N SER A 508 14.79 -20.78 1.29
CA SER A 508 13.90 -21.48 2.22
C SER A 508 13.41 -20.57 3.35
N LEU A 509 14.29 -19.76 3.93
CA LEU A 509 13.92 -18.75 4.93
C LEU A 509 12.87 -17.77 4.36
N THR A 510 13.14 -17.20 3.18
CA THR A 510 12.26 -16.27 2.47
C THR A 510 10.90 -16.88 2.17
N ASN A 511 10.85 -18.12 1.68
CA ASN A 511 9.61 -18.85 1.45
C ASN A 511 8.86 -19.10 2.76
N ASN A 512 9.53 -19.60 3.79
CA ASN A 512 8.89 -19.97 5.06
C ASN A 512 8.32 -18.76 5.80
N LEU A 513 9.03 -17.62 5.78
CA LEU A 513 8.52 -16.36 6.32
C LEU A 513 7.22 -15.93 5.62
N CYS A 514 7.02 -16.19 4.33
CA CYS A 514 5.78 -15.81 3.64
C CYS A 514 4.51 -16.46 4.23
N TYR A 515 4.64 -17.51 5.06
CA TYR A 515 3.53 -18.15 5.77
C TYR A 515 3.23 -17.53 7.15
N THR A 516 4.07 -16.64 7.69
CA THR A 516 3.86 -16.00 9.01
C THR A 516 3.09 -14.67 8.96
N TYR A 517 2.52 -14.30 7.79
CA TYR A 517 1.71 -13.09 7.66
C TYR A 517 0.39 -13.20 8.43
N ALA A 518 0.28 -12.46 9.53
CA ALA A 518 -0.75 -12.61 10.54
C ALA A 518 -2.19 -12.41 10.03
N ARG A 519 -2.40 -11.65 8.95
CA ARG A 519 -3.74 -11.18 8.55
C ARG A 519 -4.57 -12.19 7.75
N CYS A 520 -4.01 -13.34 7.35
CA CYS A 520 -4.75 -14.39 6.66
C CYS A 520 -4.06 -15.76 6.76
N THR A 521 -4.83 -16.84 6.61
CA THR A 521 -4.31 -18.22 6.50
C THR A 521 -3.86 -18.56 5.08
N ARG A 522 -2.97 -17.74 4.51
CA ARG A 522 -2.40 -17.90 3.17
C ARG A 522 -0.95 -17.42 3.16
N SER A 523 -0.12 -18.07 2.36
CA SER A 523 1.20 -17.55 2.03
C SER A 523 1.06 -16.28 1.19
N VAL A 524 1.83 -15.25 1.53
CA VAL A 524 1.85 -13.97 0.83
C VAL A 524 3.00 -13.87 -0.17
N SER A 525 2.84 -12.98 -1.16
CA SER A 525 3.74 -12.84 -2.31
C SER A 525 5.13 -12.24 -2.03
N ILE A 526 5.35 -11.74 -0.82
CA ILE A 526 6.60 -11.13 -0.33
C ILE A 526 6.70 -11.44 1.16
N VAL A 527 7.92 -11.43 1.71
CA VAL A 527 8.13 -11.67 3.15
C VAL A 527 7.30 -10.69 4.02
N PRO A 528 6.72 -11.15 5.15
CA PRO A 528 5.85 -10.32 5.98
C PRO A 528 6.47 -9.02 6.50
N PRO A 529 7.78 -8.92 6.86
CA PRO A 529 8.39 -7.65 7.26
C PRO A 529 8.17 -6.54 6.21
N ALA A 530 8.51 -6.80 4.95
CA ALA A 530 8.27 -5.84 3.85
C ALA A 530 6.78 -5.54 3.65
N TYR A 531 5.91 -6.53 3.81
CA TYR A 531 4.46 -6.34 3.74
C TYR A 531 3.94 -5.44 4.89
N TYR A 532 4.45 -5.63 6.12
CA TYR A 532 4.09 -4.85 7.30
C TYR A 532 4.61 -3.42 7.22
N ALA A 533 5.83 -3.20 6.69
CA ALA A 533 6.33 -1.86 6.40
C ALA A 533 5.41 -1.12 5.44
N HIS A 534 5.01 -1.74 4.32
CA HIS A 534 4.05 -1.15 3.39
C HIS A 534 2.70 -0.80 4.05
N LEU A 535 2.21 -1.65 4.97
CA LEU A 535 1.00 -1.38 5.73
C LEU A 535 1.18 -0.21 6.73
N ALA A 536 2.35 -0.08 7.35
CA ALA A 536 2.68 1.01 8.25
C ALA A 536 2.82 2.35 7.50
N ALA A 537 3.53 2.38 6.36
CA ALA A 537 3.63 3.55 5.49
C ALA A 537 2.25 3.99 4.97
N PHE A 538 1.43 3.04 4.49
CA PHE A 538 0.06 3.33 4.07
C PHE A 538 -0.83 3.82 5.22
N ARG A 539 -0.66 3.27 6.44
CA ARG A 539 -1.40 3.74 7.62
C ARG A 539 -1.00 5.18 7.98
N ALA A 540 0.29 5.49 7.96
CA ALA A 540 0.82 6.80 8.32
C ALA A 540 0.33 7.94 7.42
N ARG A 541 -0.07 7.65 6.17
CA ARG A 541 -0.75 8.63 5.29
C ARG A 541 -2.03 9.20 5.89
N PHE A 542 -2.75 8.46 6.74
CA PHE A 542 -3.96 8.94 7.40
C PHE A 542 -3.69 9.86 8.61
N TYR A 543 -2.45 9.90 9.10
CA TYR A 543 -2.04 10.78 10.20
C TYR A 543 -1.66 12.17 9.72
N MET A 544 -1.39 12.32 8.42
CA MET A 544 -1.25 13.62 7.81
C MET A 544 -2.58 14.38 7.88
N GLU A 545 -2.53 15.61 8.40
CA GLU A 545 -3.63 16.54 8.22
C GLU A 545 -3.80 16.83 6.72
N PRO A 546 -5.03 16.86 6.18
CA PRO A 546 -5.25 17.39 4.85
C PRO A 546 -4.81 18.86 4.85
N ASN A 547 -3.86 19.22 3.97
CA ASN A 547 -3.44 20.60 3.81
C ASN A 547 -4.69 21.47 3.59
N THR A 548 -4.86 22.49 4.42
CA THR A 548 -6.00 23.44 4.36
C THR A 548 -5.96 24.37 3.14
N SER A 549 -5.14 24.05 2.14
CA SER A 549 -4.79 24.87 0.98
C SER A 549 -5.49 24.47 -0.33
N ASP A 550 -6.52 23.62 -0.29
CA ASP A 550 -7.36 23.28 -1.46
C ASP A 550 -8.87 23.38 -1.16
N SER A 551 -9.24 24.25 -0.21
CA SER A 551 -10.62 24.71 -0.01
C SER A 551 -10.81 26.14 -0.53
N SER A 552 -10.45 26.36 -1.79
CA SER A 552 -10.91 27.53 -2.56
C SER A 552 -12.38 27.32 -2.95
N SER A 553 -13.25 27.37 -1.94
CA SER A 553 -14.69 27.41 -2.13
C SER A 553 -15.05 28.61 -3.00
N MET A 554 -15.81 28.35 -4.07
CA MET A 554 -16.33 29.37 -4.97
C MET A 554 -17.45 30.15 -4.25
N THR A 555 -17.10 31.22 -3.53
CA THR A 555 -18.06 32.20 -3.01
C THR A 555 -18.00 33.48 -3.84
N SER A 556 -19.11 33.78 -4.51
CA SER A 556 -19.30 34.99 -5.31
C SER A 556 -19.58 36.20 -4.41
N GLY A 557 -18.84 37.30 -4.62
CA GLY A 557 -19.07 38.60 -4.00
C GLY A 557 -18.31 39.69 -4.77
N ALA A 558 -18.91 40.85 -5.02
CA ALA A 558 -18.46 41.80 -6.05
C ALA A 558 -17.84 43.09 -5.48
N ALA A 559 -16.93 43.69 -6.28
CA ALA A 559 -16.46 45.10 -6.28
C ALA A 559 -15.80 45.63 -4.98
N ALA A 560 -14.70 46.40 -4.98
CA ALA A 560 -14.17 47.37 -5.95
C ALA A 560 -12.70 47.77 -5.60
N GLY A 561 -12.01 48.47 -6.52
CA GLY A 561 -11.04 49.52 -6.12
C GLY A 561 -9.53 49.26 -6.30
N ARG A 562 -9.00 49.69 -7.45
CA ARG A 562 -7.66 50.31 -7.68
C ARG A 562 -6.37 49.64 -7.15
N GLY A 563 -5.49 49.29 -8.10
CA GLY A 563 -4.15 49.92 -8.13
C GLY A 563 -2.90 49.02 -8.10
N GLY A 564 -2.14 49.03 -9.20
CA GLY A 564 -0.69 49.23 -9.12
C GLY A 564 0.24 48.01 -9.14
N MET A 565 0.95 47.88 -10.28
CA MET A 565 2.28 47.26 -10.46
C MET A 565 2.44 45.75 -10.23
N GLY A 566 3.08 45.10 -11.20
CA GLY A 566 3.33 43.66 -11.21
C GLY A 566 4.72 43.29 -10.68
N VAL A 567 4.86 42.02 -10.32
CA VAL A 567 6.15 41.36 -10.08
C VAL A 567 6.21 40.13 -10.98
N GLY A 568 7.27 40.02 -11.77
CA GLY A 568 7.46 38.90 -12.69
C GLY A 568 7.50 37.56 -11.94
N ARG A 569 6.90 36.52 -12.54
CA ARG A 569 6.87 35.16 -11.99
C ARG A 569 8.24 34.49 -12.14
N SER A 570 9.20 34.99 -11.37
CA SER A 570 10.55 34.43 -11.27
C SER A 570 10.47 33.02 -10.68
N THR A 571 11.13 32.06 -11.33
CA THR A 571 11.32 30.70 -10.84
C THR A 571 12.29 30.70 -9.67
N ARG A 572 11.85 31.22 -8.51
CA ARG A 572 12.54 30.95 -7.25
C ARG A 572 12.45 29.45 -6.97
N GLY A 573 13.61 28.84 -6.75
CA GLY A 573 13.71 27.41 -6.51
C GLY A 573 12.88 26.98 -5.29
N LEU A 574 12.52 25.70 -5.28
CA LEU A 574 11.97 25.01 -4.13
C LEU A 574 13.04 24.95 -3.03
N ALA A 575 13.23 26.05 -2.30
CA ALA A 575 13.90 26.04 -1.02
C ALA A 575 13.16 25.04 -0.12
N ASN A 576 13.91 24.21 0.60
CA ASN A 576 13.41 23.14 1.47
C ASN A 576 12.20 23.59 2.31
N ALA A 577 10.99 23.31 1.84
CA ALA A 577 9.80 23.37 2.67
C ALA A 577 9.96 22.24 3.70
N ALA A 578 10.25 22.60 4.95
CA ALA A 578 10.53 21.64 6.00
C ALA A 578 9.37 20.63 6.09
N VAL A 579 9.69 19.35 5.87
CA VAL A 579 8.68 18.29 5.87
C VAL A 579 8.04 18.24 7.24
N ARG A 580 6.74 18.52 7.32
CA ARG A 580 6.02 18.54 8.59
C ARG A 580 6.07 17.12 9.20
N PRO A 581 6.56 16.96 10.45
CA PRO A 581 6.65 15.65 11.06
C PRO A 581 5.27 15.04 11.26
N LEU A 582 5.20 13.71 11.18
CA LEU A 582 3.99 12.97 11.53
C LEU A 582 3.66 13.16 13.02
N PRO A 583 2.38 13.21 13.42
CA PRO A 583 2.00 13.24 14.83
C PRO A 583 2.48 11.97 15.55
N ALA A 584 2.97 12.14 16.77
CA ALA A 584 3.48 11.02 17.56
C ALA A 584 2.37 10.02 17.91
N LEU A 585 2.61 8.75 17.60
CA LEU A 585 1.79 7.64 18.08
C LEU A 585 1.88 7.51 19.61
N LYS A 586 0.80 7.06 20.25
CA LYS A 586 0.85 6.72 21.69
C LYS A 586 1.70 5.49 21.95
N GLU A 587 2.37 5.45 23.10
CA GLU A 587 3.32 4.38 23.46
C GLU A 587 2.72 2.98 23.50
N ASN A 588 1.49 2.84 23.97
CA ASN A 588 0.78 1.55 23.98
C ASN A 588 0.46 1.06 22.55
N VAL A 589 0.24 1.97 21.60
CA VAL A 589 0.02 1.66 20.17
C VAL A 589 1.32 1.27 19.46
N LYS A 590 2.44 1.93 19.76
CA LYS A 590 3.76 1.65 19.16
C LYS A 590 4.25 0.20 19.38
N ARG A 591 3.87 -0.40 20.50
CA ARG A 591 4.33 -1.74 20.94
C ARG A 591 3.58 -2.91 20.28
N VAL A 592 2.58 -2.64 19.44
CA VAL A 592 1.73 -3.67 18.81
C VAL A 592 1.61 -3.46 17.30
N MET A 593 1.10 -4.46 16.59
CA MET A 593 0.93 -4.43 15.14
C MET A 593 -0.31 -3.62 14.72
N PHE A 594 -0.40 -2.34 15.13
CA PHE A 594 -1.56 -1.46 14.93
C PHE A 594 -1.96 -1.31 13.44
N TYR A 595 -0.98 -1.38 12.54
CA TYR A 595 -1.13 -1.32 11.09
C TYR A 595 -1.87 -2.54 10.47
N CYS A 596 -2.07 -3.62 11.23
CA CYS A 596 -2.66 -4.86 10.73
C CYS A 596 -4.16 -4.86 10.38
#